data_AF-A0A132ABR4-F1
#
_entry.id   AF-A0A132ABR4-F1
#
_cell.length_a   1.000
_cell.length_b   1.000
_cell.length_c   1.000
_cell.angle_alpha   90.00
_cell.angle_beta   90.00
_cell.angle_gamma   90.00
#
_symmetry.space_group_name_H-M   'P 1'
#
loop_
_entity.id
_entity.type
_entity.pdbx_description
1 polymer ?
#
loop_
_entity_poly.entity_id
_entity_poly.type
_entity_poly.pdbx_seq_one_letter_code
_entity_poly.pdbx_strand_id
1 'polypeptide(L)'
;MKNLMEDFQQKSQQQKRIETIADMKSFIETYPQFKKMSGTVAKHVTLIDEISREVNKNSLLEISETEQELIANNDHSNSFKRISQLIQSEKIRNSDAIRLALLYAITFQNHANCNISSVIRMLERRNIDPNEVKIINQLLDFCGLKRNRTPNQTTDILTTENVKAFTKKVIKGFKGVENIYTQHKPMIKEIIEDMVRGRLKETQFPFLGTVQQRERPNEIIIFMIGGITYEESLTVYNLNQQLNGIKIIIGGSMIHNSKTFLDEVRIASQSVSESIEIDKQTDKFSGIKIENL
;
A
#
# COMPACT_ATOMS: atom_id res chain seq x y z
N MET A 1 20.56 -7.91 9.66
CA MET A 1 21.69 -8.32 8.79
C MET A 1 23.02 -8.28 9.48
N LYS A 2 23.45 -7.13 10.05
CA LYS A 2 24.72 -7.03 10.77
C LYS A 2 24.89 -8.12 11.85
N ASN A 3 23.89 -8.29 12.71
CA ASN A 3 23.90 -9.36 13.74
C ASN A 3 23.96 -10.78 13.12
N LEU A 4 23.24 -11.04 12.03
CA LEU A 4 23.28 -12.35 11.35
C LEU A 4 24.67 -12.64 10.74
N MET A 5 25.33 -11.60 10.20
CA MET A 5 26.70 -11.70 9.68
C MET A 5 27.72 -11.87 10.80
N GLU A 6 27.56 -11.16 11.92
CA GLU A 6 28.39 -11.29 13.11
C GLU A 6 28.26 -12.70 13.73
N ASP A 7 27.03 -13.21 13.88
CA ASP A 7 26.76 -14.57 14.36
C ASP A 7 27.39 -15.63 13.43
N PHE A 8 27.30 -15.42 12.11
CA PHE A 8 27.93 -16.31 11.14
C PHE A 8 29.46 -16.26 11.21
N GLN A 9 30.05 -15.07 11.34
CA GLN A 9 31.50 -14.90 11.49
C GLN A 9 32.01 -15.58 12.76
N GLN A 10 31.32 -15.42 13.90
CA GLN A 10 31.68 -16.09 15.16
C GLN A 10 31.63 -17.61 15.03
N LYS A 11 30.55 -18.17 14.48
CA LYS A 11 30.42 -19.63 14.28
C LYS A 11 31.43 -20.17 13.27
N SER A 12 31.76 -19.40 12.24
CA SER A 12 32.79 -19.77 11.25
C SER A 12 34.19 -19.79 11.87
N GLN A 13 34.51 -18.86 12.77
CA GLN A 13 35.79 -18.84 13.49
C GLN A 13 35.92 -20.01 14.49
N GLN A 14 34.83 -20.36 15.18
CA GLN A 14 34.80 -21.52 16.08
C GLN A 14 35.05 -22.83 15.34
N GLN A 15 34.52 -22.99 14.13
CA GLN A 15 34.75 -24.19 13.30
C GLN A 15 36.18 -24.33 12.75
N LYS A 16 36.97 -23.25 12.72
CA LYS A 16 38.38 -23.30 12.29
C LYS A 16 39.33 -23.86 13.36
N ARG A 17 38.87 -23.98 14.61
CA ARG A 17 39.65 -24.53 15.74
C ARG A 17 39.21 -25.96 16.04
N ILE A 18 39.71 -26.92 15.27
CA ILE A 18 39.50 -28.35 15.53
C ILE A 18 40.84 -28.93 15.99
N GLU A 19 41.02 -29.13 17.28
CA GLU A 19 42.28 -29.61 17.86
C GLU A 19 42.13 -30.98 18.54
N THR A 20 40.90 -31.37 18.94
CA THR A 20 40.63 -32.65 19.62
C THR A 20 39.62 -33.53 18.88
N ILE A 21 39.58 -34.83 19.22
CA ILE A 21 38.61 -35.80 18.69
C ILE A 21 37.17 -35.45 19.13
N ALA A 22 37.00 -34.85 20.31
CA ALA A 22 35.70 -34.36 20.78
C ALA A 22 35.19 -33.19 19.92
N ASP A 23 36.08 -32.30 19.51
CA ASP A 23 35.75 -31.19 18.60
C ASP A 23 35.32 -31.70 17.22
N MET A 24 35.96 -32.77 16.74
CA MET A 24 35.59 -33.40 15.46
C MET A 24 34.17 -33.98 15.49
N LYS A 25 33.77 -34.60 16.61
CA LYS A 25 32.41 -35.12 16.81
C LYS A 25 31.38 -33.98 16.85
N SER A 26 31.65 -32.93 17.63
CA SER A 26 30.81 -31.72 17.72
C SER A 26 30.69 -30.99 16.38
N PHE A 27 31.76 -30.96 15.59
CA PHE A 27 31.77 -30.38 14.24
C PHE A 27 30.82 -31.14 13.31
N ILE A 28 30.87 -32.47 13.28
CA ILE A 28 29.98 -33.28 12.44
C ILE A 28 28.51 -33.08 12.83
N GLU A 29 28.21 -32.98 14.13
CA GLU A 29 26.85 -32.74 14.65
C GLU A 29 26.32 -31.33 14.30
N THR A 30 27.17 -30.30 14.32
CA THR A 30 26.78 -28.90 14.08
C THR A 30 26.91 -28.45 12.62
N TYR A 31 27.64 -29.20 11.78
CA TYR A 31 27.88 -28.86 10.38
C TYR A 31 26.59 -28.67 9.54
N PRO A 32 25.53 -29.49 9.67
CA PRO A 32 24.28 -29.26 8.93
C PRO A 32 23.63 -27.92 9.27
N GLN A 33 23.64 -27.52 10.55
CA GLN A 33 23.10 -26.24 10.99
C GLN A 33 23.95 -25.08 10.47
N PHE A 34 25.27 -25.22 10.49
CA PHE A 34 26.19 -24.22 9.92
C PHE A 34 25.97 -24.05 8.41
N LYS A 35 25.83 -25.14 7.66
CA LYS A 35 25.53 -25.12 6.22
C LYS A 35 24.19 -24.41 5.94
N LYS A 36 23.15 -24.67 6.73
CA LYS A 36 21.86 -23.97 6.63
C LYS A 36 21.99 -22.47 6.93
N MET A 37 22.76 -22.11 7.96
CA MET A 37 23.04 -20.71 8.31
C MET A 37 23.79 -20.00 7.18
N SER A 38 24.86 -20.60 6.66
CA SER A 38 25.63 -20.10 5.52
C SER A 38 24.75 -19.85 4.30
N GLY A 39 23.89 -20.82 3.96
CA GLY A 39 22.94 -20.67 2.86
C GLY A 39 21.91 -19.56 3.09
N THR A 40 21.48 -19.34 4.34
CA THR A 40 20.54 -18.25 4.70
C THR A 40 21.21 -16.89 4.58
N VAL A 41 22.43 -16.74 5.09
CA VAL A 41 23.23 -15.52 4.96
C VAL A 41 23.48 -15.18 3.50
N ALA A 42 23.92 -16.16 2.70
CA ALA A 42 24.16 -15.97 1.28
C ALA A 42 22.90 -15.47 0.56
N LYS A 43 21.73 -16.09 0.81
CA LYS A 43 20.45 -15.65 0.24
C LYS A 43 20.14 -14.20 0.59
N HIS A 44 20.23 -13.82 1.87
CA HIS A 44 19.89 -12.45 2.28
C HIS A 44 20.86 -11.40 1.75
N VAL A 45 22.16 -11.71 1.70
CA VAL A 45 23.16 -10.81 1.11
C VAL A 45 22.85 -10.59 -0.37
N THR A 46 22.66 -11.68 -1.14
CA THR A 46 22.31 -11.57 -2.57
C THR A 46 21.02 -10.78 -2.79
N LEU A 47 19.98 -11.01 -1.98
CA LEU A 47 18.72 -10.25 -2.09
C LEU A 47 18.91 -8.77 -1.78
N ILE A 48 19.71 -8.41 -0.77
CA ILE A 48 19.94 -7.01 -0.40
C ILE A 48 20.80 -6.30 -1.43
N ASP A 49 21.82 -6.98 -1.97
CA ASP A 49 22.65 -6.46 -3.04
C ASP A 49 21.80 -6.17 -4.29
N GLU A 50 20.89 -7.08 -4.63
CA GLU A 50 19.94 -6.94 -5.72
C GLU A 50 18.97 -5.76 -5.49
N ILE A 51 18.35 -5.68 -4.29
CA ILE A 51 17.46 -4.57 -3.92
C ILE A 51 18.21 -3.23 -3.99
N SER A 52 19.42 -3.17 -3.44
CA SER A 52 20.27 -1.97 -3.46
C SER A 52 20.59 -1.54 -4.89
N ARG A 53 20.92 -2.50 -5.76
CA ARG A 53 21.17 -2.22 -7.18
C ARG A 53 19.93 -1.63 -7.86
N GLU A 54 18.76 -2.23 -7.68
CA GLU A 54 17.53 -1.73 -8.31
C GLU A 54 17.06 -0.39 -7.74
N VAL A 55 17.26 -0.14 -6.44
CA VAL A 55 17.00 1.16 -5.80
C VAL A 55 17.85 2.26 -6.43
N ASN A 56 19.14 2.01 -6.61
CA ASN A 56 20.07 2.98 -7.18
C ASN A 56 19.85 3.17 -8.69
N LYS A 57 19.64 2.08 -9.43
CA LYS A 57 19.43 2.10 -10.89
C LYS A 57 18.21 2.92 -11.30
N ASN A 58 17.13 2.84 -10.53
CA ASN A 58 15.86 3.49 -10.86
C ASN A 58 15.58 4.75 -10.01
N SER A 59 16.58 5.27 -9.29
CA SER A 59 16.45 6.43 -8.39
C SER A 59 15.27 6.32 -7.40
N LEU A 60 15.02 5.13 -6.84
CA LEU A 60 13.81 4.88 -6.05
C LEU A 60 13.76 5.67 -4.74
N LEU A 61 14.90 6.13 -4.21
CA LEU A 61 14.92 6.98 -3.02
C LEU A 61 14.28 8.35 -3.28
N GLU A 62 14.60 9.00 -4.41
CA GLU A 62 14.05 10.30 -4.78
C GLU A 62 12.53 10.20 -5.07
N ILE A 63 12.13 9.11 -5.73
CA ILE A 63 10.72 8.81 -5.99
C ILE A 63 9.99 8.58 -4.67
N SER A 64 10.54 7.74 -3.79
CA SER A 64 9.95 7.45 -2.48
C SER A 64 9.84 8.70 -1.61
N GLU A 65 10.85 9.56 -1.58
CA GLU A 65 10.79 10.85 -0.86
C GLU A 65 9.63 11.71 -1.38
N THR A 66 9.49 11.82 -2.69
CA THR A 66 8.42 12.62 -3.32
C THR A 66 7.03 12.05 -3.02
N GLU A 67 6.89 10.73 -2.97
CA GLU A 67 5.63 10.08 -2.61
C GLU A 67 5.24 10.33 -1.15
N GLN A 68 6.22 10.23 -0.25
CA GLN A 68 6.00 10.52 1.17
C GLN A 68 5.67 11.99 1.38
N GLU A 69 6.38 12.90 0.71
CA GLU A 69 6.09 14.34 0.73
C GLU A 69 4.68 14.63 0.22
N LEU A 70 4.28 14.02 -0.89
CA LEU A 70 2.94 14.18 -1.47
C LEU A 70 1.84 13.73 -0.50
N ILE A 71 2.06 12.64 0.22
CA ILE A 71 1.07 12.07 1.12
C ILE A 71 1.10 12.71 2.51
N ALA A 72 2.26 13.18 3.00
CA ALA A 72 2.38 13.76 4.33
C ALA A 72 2.17 15.28 4.34
N ASN A 73 2.59 15.98 3.28
CA ASN A 73 2.54 17.44 3.21
C ASN A 73 1.40 17.92 2.31
N ASN A 74 0.73 18.99 2.71
CA ASN A 74 -0.38 19.59 1.96
C ASN A 74 0.09 20.76 1.05
N ASP A 75 1.35 20.74 0.62
CA ASP A 75 1.93 21.78 -0.24
C ASP A 75 1.83 21.41 -1.72
N HIS A 76 0.67 21.72 -2.30
CA HIS A 76 0.38 21.41 -3.70
C HIS A 76 1.41 21.97 -4.68
N SER A 77 1.90 23.20 -4.47
CA SER A 77 2.76 23.89 -5.43
C SER A 77 4.14 23.24 -5.51
N ASN A 78 4.74 22.92 -4.36
CA ASN A 78 6.01 22.23 -4.32
C ASN A 78 5.89 20.77 -4.79
N SER A 79 4.85 20.05 -4.36
CA SER A 79 4.61 18.67 -4.82
C SER A 79 4.41 18.62 -6.34
N PHE A 80 3.60 19.52 -6.92
CA PHE A 80 3.38 19.55 -8.37
C PHE A 80 4.67 19.84 -9.15
N LYS A 81 5.52 20.75 -8.66
CA LYS A 81 6.82 21.04 -9.28
C LYS A 81 7.73 19.82 -9.28
N ARG A 82 7.83 19.12 -8.15
CA ARG A 82 8.71 17.96 -7.99
C ARG A 82 8.25 16.76 -8.82
N ILE A 83 6.94 16.47 -8.80
CA ILE A 83 6.33 15.45 -9.68
C ILE A 83 6.56 15.80 -11.14
N SER A 84 6.38 17.07 -11.52
CA SER A 84 6.58 17.51 -12.88
C SER A 84 8.02 17.28 -13.37
N GLN A 85 9.01 17.51 -12.51
CA GLN A 85 10.42 17.24 -12.81
C GLN A 85 10.69 15.75 -12.99
N LEU A 86 10.19 14.91 -12.07
CA LEU A 86 10.38 13.47 -12.13
C LEU A 86 9.70 12.83 -13.35
N ILE A 87 8.44 13.19 -13.62
CA ILE A 87 7.70 12.70 -14.80
C ILE A 87 8.35 13.14 -16.11
N GLN A 88 9.15 14.21 -16.15
CA GLN A 88 9.91 14.58 -17.37
C GLN A 88 11.26 13.89 -17.46
N SER A 89 11.77 13.29 -16.38
CA SER A 89 13.09 12.67 -16.34
C SER A 89 13.08 11.27 -16.97
N GLU A 90 13.90 11.05 -18.00
CA GLU A 90 14.05 9.72 -18.63
C GLU A 90 14.68 8.67 -17.70
N LYS A 91 15.22 9.09 -16.54
CA LYS A 91 15.82 8.18 -15.55
C LYS A 91 14.80 7.30 -14.83
N ILE A 92 13.56 7.77 -14.66
CA ILE A 92 12.53 7.01 -13.96
C ILE A 92 11.79 6.07 -14.90
N ARG A 93 11.30 4.95 -14.38
CA ARG A 93 10.49 4.01 -15.18
C ARG A 93 9.11 4.61 -15.44
N ASN A 94 8.49 4.21 -16.55
CA ASN A 94 7.13 4.64 -16.89
C ASN A 94 6.11 4.24 -15.82
N SER A 95 6.27 3.05 -15.22
CA SER A 95 5.42 2.59 -14.10
C SER A 95 5.52 3.48 -12.86
N ASP A 96 6.71 4.02 -12.56
CA ASP A 96 6.89 4.96 -11.44
C ASP A 96 6.30 6.34 -11.76
N ALA A 97 6.43 6.81 -13.01
CA ALA A 97 5.82 8.06 -13.45
C ALA A 97 4.28 8.01 -13.34
N ILE A 98 3.68 6.89 -13.76
CA ILE A 98 2.24 6.64 -13.60
C ILE A 98 1.86 6.62 -12.12
N ARG A 99 2.63 5.93 -11.27
CA ARG A 99 2.37 5.85 -9.82
C ARG A 99 2.39 7.23 -9.15
N LEU A 100 3.35 8.08 -9.48
CA LEU A 100 3.40 9.48 -9.03
C LEU A 100 2.16 10.28 -9.48
N ALA A 101 1.74 10.09 -10.74
CA ALA A 101 0.54 10.73 -11.27
C ALA A 101 -0.76 10.27 -10.57
N LEU A 102 -0.86 8.97 -10.26
CA LEU A 102 -2.00 8.39 -9.53
C LEU A 102 -2.10 8.97 -8.11
N LEU A 103 -0.96 9.02 -7.41
CA LEU A 103 -0.90 9.61 -6.07
C LEU A 103 -1.26 11.09 -6.09
N TYR A 104 -0.74 11.86 -7.05
CA TYR A 104 -1.12 13.27 -7.24
C TYR A 104 -2.63 13.44 -7.42
N ALA A 105 -3.22 12.63 -8.29
CA ALA A 105 -4.65 12.69 -8.59
C ALA A 105 -5.50 12.41 -7.34
N ILE A 106 -5.18 11.36 -6.57
CA ILE A 106 -5.91 10.99 -5.35
C ILE A 106 -5.77 12.06 -4.26
N THR A 107 -4.55 12.56 -4.06
CA THR A 107 -4.25 13.51 -2.97
C THR A 107 -4.83 14.90 -3.23
N PHE A 108 -4.70 15.41 -4.45
CA PHE A 108 -5.01 16.81 -4.76
C PHE A 108 -6.29 17.01 -5.57
N GLN A 109 -7.09 15.98 -5.88
CA GLN A 109 -8.34 16.09 -6.66
C GLN A 109 -9.27 17.27 -6.28
N ASN A 110 -9.36 17.61 -4.99
CA ASN A 110 -10.23 18.67 -4.46
C ASN A 110 -9.48 19.99 -4.24
N HIS A 111 -8.21 20.07 -4.64
CA HIS A 111 -7.42 21.29 -4.58
C HIS A 111 -7.80 22.20 -5.75
N ALA A 112 -7.99 23.50 -5.49
CA ALA A 112 -8.44 24.45 -6.53
C ALA A 112 -7.49 24.52 -7.74
N ASN A 113 -6.20 24.30 -7.51
CA ASN A 113 -5.16 24.32 -8.55
C ASN A 113 -4.77 22.92 -9.05
N CYS A 114 -5.57 21.89 -8.76
CA CYS A 114 -5.30 20.54 -9.25
C CYS A 114 -5.32 20.50 -10.78
N ASN A 115 -4.25 20.00 -11.40
CA ASN A 115 -4.12 19.95 -12.85
C ASN A 115 -3.73 18.56 -13.33
N ILE A 116 -4.68 17.63 -13.24
CA ILE A 116 -4.51 16.25 -13.71
C ILE A 116 -4.26 16.22 -15.23
N SER A 117 -4.93 17.07 -16.00
CA SER A 117 -4.75 17.16 -17.46
C SER A 117 -3.30 17.50 -17.86
N SER A 118 -2.63 18.38 -17.12
CA SER A 118 -1.21 18.66 -17.34
C SER A 118 -0.35 17.43 -17.07
N VAL A 119 -0.61 16.72 -15.96
CA VAL A 119 0.13 15.49 -15.62
C VAL A 119 -0.05 14.40 -16.69
N ILE A 120 -1.29 14.21 -17.17
CA ILE A 120 -1.60 13.29 -18.28
C ILE A 120 -0.80 13.66 -19.54
N ARG A 121 -0.82 14.94 -19.93
CA ARG A 121 -0.05 15.41 -21.10
C ARG A 121 1.46 15.18 -20.96
N MET A 122 1.99 15.23 -19.73
CA MET A 122 3.40 14.95 -19.47
C MET A 122 3.72 13.46 -19.62
N LEU A 123 2.81 12.57 -19.21
CA LEU A 123 2.94 11.12 -19.45
C LEU A 123 2.84 10.77 -20.93
N GLU A 124 1.93 11.40 -21.67
CA GLU A 124 1.80 11.22 -23.12
C GLU A 124 3.08 11.60 -23.87
N ARG A 125 3.76 12.67 -23.42
CA ARG A 125 5.07 13.08 -23.99
C ARG A 125 6.18 12.07 -23.76
N ARG A 126 6.06 11.17 -22.78
CA ARG A 126 7.00 10.06 -22.57
C ARG A 126 6.73 8.86 -23.49
N ASN A 127 5.76 8.97 -24.41
CA ASN A 127 5.34 7.88 -25.28
C ASN A 127 4.88 6.62 -24.51
N ILE A 128 4.22 6.83 -23.36
CA ILE A 128 3.56 5.77 -22.59
C ILE A 128 2.30 5.33 -23.33
N ASP A 129 1.99 4.03 -23.31
CA ASP A 129 0.76 3.49 -23.91
C ASP A 129 -0.47 4.25 -23.36
N PRO A 130 -1.34 4.79 -24.22
CA PRO A 130 -2.57 5.46 -23.78
C PRO A 130 -3.43 4.62 -22.83
N ASN A 131 -3.43 3.29 -22.96
CA ASN A 131 -4.13 2.39 -22.06
C ASN A 131 -3.52 2.35 -20.66
N GLU A 132 -2.20 2.52 -20.54
CA GLU A 132 -1.55 2.66 -19.25
C GLU A 132 -1.86 4.02 -18.60
N VAL A 133 -2.06 5.09 -19.38
CA VAL A 133 -2.43 6.41 -18.85
C VAL A 133 -3.90 6.47 -18.40
N LYS A 134 -4.79 5.73 -19.09
CA LYS A 134 -6.23 5.63 -18.72
C LYS A 134 -6.45 5.15 -17.28
N ILE A 135 -5.49 4.43 -16.69
CA ILE A 135 -5.59 3.94 -15.31
C ILE A 135 -5.81 5.07 -14.30
N ILE A 136 -5.36 6.30 -14.60
CA ILE A 136 -5.57 7.46 -13.73
C ILE A 136 -7.05 7.75 -13.56
N ASN A 137 -7.79 7.79 -14.68
CA ASN A 137 -9.23 8.03 -14.63
C ASN A 137 -9.99 6.83 -14.06
N GLN A 138 -9.55 5.61 -14.40
CA GLN A 138 -10.12 4.37 -13.86
C GLN A 138 -9.97 4.26 -12.35
N LEU A 139 -8.81 4.64 -11.80
CA LEU A 139 -8.59 4.64 -10.35
C LEU A 139 -9.47 5.68 -9.65
N LEU A 140 -9.64 6.88 -10.21
CA LEU A 140 -10.56 7.88 -9.66
C LEU A 140 -12.01 7.39 -9.67
N ASP A 141 -12.43 6.67 -10.72
CA ASP A 141 -13.74 6.03 -10.77
C ASP A 141 -13.89 4.92 -9.71
N PHE A 142 -12.87 4.06 -9.60
CA PHE A 142 -12.81 2.95 -8.66
C PHE A 142 -12.89 3.43 -7.21
N CYS A 143 -12.20 4.53 -6.89
CA CYS A 143 -12.26 5.16 -5.58
C CYS A 143 -13.57 5.91 -5.30
N GLY A 144 -14.52 5.97 -6.25
CA GLY A 144 -15.77 6.72 -6.12
C GLY A 144 -15.61 8.23 -6.16
N LEU A 145 -14.46 8.72 -6.66
CA LEU A 145 -14.05 10.12 -6.59
C LEU A 145 -14.56 10.99 -7.75
N LYS A 146 -15.20 10.40 -8.76
CA LYS A 146 -15.88 11.21 -9.79
C LYS A 146 -17.16 11.82 -9.24
N ARG A 147 -17.15 13.16 -9.26
CA ARG A 147 -18.12 14.17 -8.77
C ARG A 147 -19.60 14.02 -9.20
N ASN A 148 -19.99 12.95 -9.89
CA ASN A 148 -21.30 12.78 -10.53
C ASN A 148 -22.13 11.59 -10.02
N ARG A 149 -21.81 10.98 -8.87
CA ARG A 149 -22.72 10.00 -8.24
C ARG A 149 -23.71 10.73 -7.33
N THR A 150 -24.97 10.33 -7.46
CA THR A 150 -26.17 10.86 -6.78
C THR A 150 -26.00 11.05 -5.27
N PRO A 151 -26.71 12.03 -4.64
CA PRO A 151 -26.49 12.44 -3.24
C PRO A 151 -26.75 11.39 -2.15
N ASN A 152 -27.28 10.21 -2.50
CA ASN A 152 -27.83 9.24 -1.55
C ASN A 152 -27.07 7.91 -1.46
N GLN A 153 -25.89 7.76 -2.09
CA GLN A 153 -25.04 6.58 -1.88
C GLN A 153 -23.91 6.90 -0.90
N THR A 154 -24.19 6.66 0.37
CA THR A 154 -23.33 6.90 1.54
C THR A 154 -22.21 5.85 1.68
N THR A 155 -21.33 5.73 0.68
CA THR A 155 -20.05 5.04 0.85
C THR A 155 -18.92 5.99 0.55
N ASP A 156 -18.90 7.10 1.30
CA ASP A 156 -17.86 8.12 1.27
C ASP A 156 -16.65 7.62 2.10
N ILE A 157 -16.16 6.42 1.76
CA ILE A 157 -15.08 5.70 2.46
C ILE A 157 -13.74 6.40 2.18
N LEU A 158 -13.65 7.12 1.06
CA LEU A 158 -12.50 7.94 0.67
C LEU A 158 -12.89 9.43 0.57
N THR A 159 -13.63 9.96 1.55
CA THR A 159 -13.75 11.41 1.66
C THR A 159 -12.35 12.00 1.76
N THR A 160 -12.11 13.09 1.03
CA THR A 160 -10.87 13.85 1.18
C THR A 160 -10.69 14.38 2.60
N GLU A 161 -11.71 14.37 3.45
CA GLU A 161 -11.57 14.56 4.90
C GLU A 161 -10.85 13.40 5.59
N ASN A 162 -11.09 12.14 5.19
CA ASN A 162 -10.29 11.00 5.65
C ASN A 162 -8.87 11.04 5.10
N VAL A 163 -8.66 11.43 3.84
CA VAL A 163 -7.30 11.64 3.26
C VAL A 163 -6.60 12.86 3.88
N LYS A 164 -7.33 13.93 4.25
CA LYS A 164 -6.80 15.10 4.96
C LYS A 164 -6.62 14.87 6.47
N ALA A 165 -7.42 14.02 7.08
CA ALA A 165 -7.23 13.57 8.47
C ALA A 165 -6.05 12.61 8.55
N PHE A 166 -5.89 11.77 7.52
CA PHE A 166 -4.72 10.96 7.25
C PHE A 166 -3.45 11.81 7.13
N THR A 167 -3.47 12.93 6.40
CA THR A 167 -2.31 13.85 6.31
C THR A 167 -2.10 14.71 7.58
N LYS A 168 -3.16 15.18 8.25
CA LYS A 168 -3.05 16.07 9.42
C LYS A 168 -2.53 15.40 10.71
N LYS A 169 -2.69 14.09 10.88
CA LYS A 169 -2.32 13.39 12.14
C LYS A 169 -0.96 12.68 12.11
N VAL A 170 -0.26 12.68 10.98
CA VAL A 170 1.11 12.12 10.86
C VAL A 170 2.15 12.88 11.72
N ILE A 171 1.82 14.06 12.23
CA ILE A 171 2.76 14.95 12.95
C ILE A 171 2.92 14.64 14.46
N LYS A 172 2.12 13.75 15.07
CA LYS A 172 2.29 13.47 16.51
C LYS A 172 2.11 12.01 16.90
N GLY A 173 3.22 11.28 16.85
CA GLY A 173 3.44 10.15 17.74
C GLY A 173 4.31 9.08 17.13
N PHE A 174 5.60 9.09 17.43
CA PHE A 174 6.33 8.05 18.16
C PHE A 174 7.80 8.51 18.27
N LYS A 175 8.42 8.33 19.45
CA LYS A 175 9.85 8.61 19.70
C LYS A 175 10.74 7.65 18.92
N GLY A 176 10.97 7.94 17.64
CA GLY A 176 11.95 7.28 16.79
C GLY A 176 12.58 8.31 15.86
N VAL A 177 13.74 8.00 15.29
CA VAL A 177 14.32 8.83 14.21
C VAL A 177 13.33 8.80 13.05
N GLU A 178 12.67 9.93 12.76
CA GLU A 178 11.71 10.02 11.67
C GLU A 178 12.43 9.76 10.35
N ASN A 179 12.11 8.63 9.73
CA ASN A 179 12.61 8.30 8.41
C ASN A 179 11.67 8.91 7.36
N ILE A 180 12.22 9.84 6.57
CA ILE A 180 11.51 10.53 5.47
C ILE A 180 10.88 9.57 4.46
N TYR A 181 11.42 8.35 4.33
CA TYR A 181 10.93 7.33 3.41
C TYR A 181 9.74 6.51 3.96
N THR A 182 9.35 6.69 5.23
CA THR A 182 8.32 5.87 5.88
C THR A 182 7.36 6.68 6.76
N GLN A 183 7.01 7.90 6.34
CA GLN A 183 6.13 8.81 7.06
C GLN A 183 4.66 8.33 7.02
N HIS A 184 4.22 7.83 5.88
CA HIS A 184 2.92 7.19 5.67
C HIS A 184 2.69 6.07 6.70
N LYS A 185 1.44 5.97 7.17
CA LYS A 185 0.95 4.88 8.00
C LYS A 185 -0.40 4.44 7.45
N PRO A 186 -0.62 3.14 7.17
CA PRO A 186 -1.90 2.69 6.65
C PRO A 186 -3.07 3.05 7.57
N MET A 187 -4.22 3.37 6.98
CA MET A 187 -5.43 3.77 7.71
C MET A 187 -5.86 2.74 8.76
N ILE A 188 -5.62 1.45 8.50
CA ILE A 188 -5.96 0.37 9.43
C ILE A 188 -5.31 0.54 10.80
N LYS A 189 -4.16 1.23 10.90
CA LYS A 189 -3.52 1.54 12.18
C LYS A 189 -4.44 2.35 13.09
N GLU A 190 -5.03 3.42 12.56
CA GLU A 190 -5.93 4.29 13.33
C GLU A 190 -7.21 3.55 13.69
N ILE A 191 -7.78 2.77 12.75
CA ILE A 191 -8.98 1.97 13.00
C ILE A 191 -8.75 0.98 14.15
N ILE A 192 -7.62 0.26 14.15
CA ILE A 192 -7.28 -0.69 15.22
C ILE A 192 -7.07 0.05 16.54
N GLU A 193 -6.30 1.14 16.56
CA GLU A 193 -6.07 1.92 17.78
C GLU A 193 -7.38 2.47 18.36
N ASP A 194 -8.28 2.94 17.50
CA ASP A 194 -9.58 3.48 17.90
C ASP A 194 -10.50 2.39 18.43
N MET A 195 -10.50 1.21 17.81
CA MET A 195 -11.21 0.03 18.29
C MET A 195 -10.71 -0.41 19.67
N VAL A 196 -9.39 -0.51 19.84
CA VAL A 196 -8.77 -0.92 21.10
C VAL A 196 -9.01 0.08 22.23
N ARG A 197 -9.11 1.37 21.91
CA ARG A 197 -9.43 2.45 22.86
C ARG A 197 -10.94 2.65 23.08
N GLY A 198 -11.81 1.90 22.38
CA GLY A 198 -13.26 2.05 22.49
C GLY A 198 -13.79 3.38 21.95
N ARG A 199 -13.09 4.01 20.99
CA ARG A 199 -13.44 5.30 20.38
C ARG A 199 -13.74 5.21 18.88
N LEU A 200 -13.84 3.99 18.35
CA LEU A 200 -14.25 3.76 16.97
C LEU A 200 -15.70 4.20 16.79
N LYS A 201 -15.99 5.00 15.76
CA LYS A 201 -17.32 5.57 15.53
C LYS A 201 -18.29 4.50 15.03
N GLU A 202 -19.33 4.21 15.81
CA GLU A 202 -20.39 3.25 15.43
C GLU A 202 -21.18 3.69 14.18
N THR A 203 -21.23 4.99 13.88
CA THR A 203 -21.86 5.48 12.63
C THR A 203 -21.11 5.07 11.38
N GLN A 204 -19.79 4.83 11.48
CA GLN A 204 -18.95 4.37 10.38
C GLN A 204 -18.72 2.86 10.43
N PHE A 205 -18.67 2.28 11.64
CA PHE A 205 -18.42 0.87 11.88
C PHE A 205 -19.50 0.30 12.83
N PRO A 206 -20.73 0.07 12.33
CA PRO A 206 -21.83 -0.42 13.15
C PRO A 206 -21.63 -1.89 13.53
N PHE A 207 -22.16 -2.27 14.70
CA PHE A 207 -22.27 -3.68 15.07
C PHE A 207 -23.36 -4.38 14.25
N LEU A 208 -23.10 -5.62 13.84
CA LEU A 208 -24.11 -6.47 13.22
C LEU A 208 -24.90 -7.20 14.31
N GLY A 209 -26.23 -7.04 14.30
CA GLY A 209 -27.13 -7.70 15.26
C GLY A 209 -27.33 -6.90 16.56
N THR A 210 -27.81 -7.58 17.60
CA THR A 210 -28.23 -6.95 18.87
C THR A 210 -27.14 -6.88 19.93
N VAL A 211 -25.97 -7.48 19.69
CA VAL A 211 -24.87 -7.54 20.65
C VAL A 211 -23.99 -6.31 20.51
N GLN A 212 -24.03 -5.44 21.52
CA GLN A 212 -23.08 -4.34 21.66
C GLN A 212 -21.88 -4.80 22.46
N GLN A 213 -20.71 -4.90 21.84
CA GLN A 213 -19.47 -5.22 22.55
C GLN A 213 -18.86 -3.93 23.10
N ARG A 214 -19.05 -3.69 24.40
CA ARG A 214 -18.52 -2.50 25.10
C ARG A 214 -17.15 -2.73 25.72
N GLU A 215 -16.76 -3.98 25.90
CA GLU A 215 -15.46 -4.35 26.46
C GLU A 215 -14.36 -4.35 25.40
N ARG A 216 -13.14 -4.06 25.84
CA ARG A 216 -11.94 -4.12 25.00
C ARG A 216 -11.79 -5.55 24.45
N PRO A 217 -11.66 -5.73 23.12
CA PRO A 217 -11.51 -7.06 22.53
C PRO A 217 -10.15 -7.67 22.86
N ASN A 218 -10.14 -8.98 23.15
CA ASN A 218 -8.92 -9.77 23.35
C ASN A 218 -8.38 -10.35 22.03
N GLU A 219 -9.23 -10.45 21.01
CA GLU A 219 -8.87 -10.87 19.66
C GLU A 219 -9.61 -10.00 18.64
N ILE A 220 -8.89 -9.57 17.59
CA ILE A 220 -9.41 -8.76 16.49
C ILE A 220 -9.06 -9.46 15.19
N ILE A 221 -10.08 -9.80 14.39
CA ILE A 221 -9.92 -10.39 13.07
C ILE A 221 -10.38 -9.37 12.03
N ILE A 222 -9.48 -8.98 11.15
CA ILE A 222 -9.68 -7.98 10.10
C ILE A 222 -9.66 -8.68 8.76
N PHE A 223 -10.72 -8.52 7.97
CA PHE A 223 -10.77 -9.01 6.60
C PHE A 223 -10.94 -7.84 5.63
N MET A 224 -9.95 -7.61 4.77
CA MET A 224 -9.98 -6.56 3.75
C MET A 224 -10.48 -7.13 2.42
N ILE A 225 -11.67 -6.68 2.02
CA ILE A 225 -12.24 -6.97 0.71
C ILE A 225 -11.44 -6.19 -0.34
N GLY A 226 -11.01 -6.86 -1.42
CA GLY A 226 -10.06 -6.28 -2.39
C GLY A 226 -8.59 -6.45 -1.99
N GLY A 227 -8.31 -7.19 -0.92
CA GLY A 227 -6.98 -7.61 -0.54
C GLY A 227 -6.25 -6.68 0.42
N ILE A 228 -5.06 -7.11 0.86
CA ILE A 228 -4.19 -6.43 1.83
C ILE A 228 -2.83 -6.17 1.22
N THR A 229 -2.02 -5.35 1.88
CA THR A 229 -0.63 -5.08 1.52
C THR A 229 0.35 -5.59 2.58
N TYR A 230 1.62 -5.72 2.20
CA TYR A 230 2.69 -6.02 3.15
C TYR A 230 2.89 -4.92 4.20
N GLU A 231 2.57 -3.65 3.86
CA GLU A 231 2.67 -2.53 4.80
C GLU A 231 1.62 -2.63 5.92
N GLU A 232 0.39 -3.02 5.59
CA GLU A 232 -0.68 -3.27 6.57
C GLU A 232 -0.36 -4.48 7.44
N SER A 233 0.20 -5.54 6.83
CA SER A 233 0.66 -6.72 7.56
C SER A 233 1.76 -6.38 8.56
N LEU A 234 2.75 -5.57 8.16
CA LEU A 234 3.80 -5.05 9.05
C LEU A 234 3.22 -4.16 10.16
N THR A 235 2.22 -3.35 9.84
CA THR A 235 1.52 -2.50 10.81
C THR A 235 0.85 -3.35 11.90
N VAL A 236 0.13 -4.40 11.51
CA VAL A 236 -0.51 -5.34 12.45
C VAL A 236 0.52 -6.11 13.27
N TYR A 237 1.62 -6.56 12.67
CA TYR A 237 2.73 -7.17 13.40
C TYR A 237 3.28 -6.24 14.49
N ASN A 238 3.57 -4.98 14.14
CA ASN A 238 4.08 -4.00 15.10
C ASN A 238 3.09 -3.71 16.23
N LEU A 239 1.78 -3.64 15.92
CA LEU A 239 0.74 -3.45 16.92
C LEU A 239 0.64 -4.66 17.87
N ASN A 240 0.75 -5.89 17.37
CA ASN A 240 0.80 -7.09 18.22
C ASN A 240 1.99 -7.08 19.20
N GLN A 241 3.14 -6.54 18.78
CA GLN A 241 4.32 -6.41 19.65
C GLN A 241 4.16 -5.31 20.71
N GLN A 242 3.34 -4.29 20.44
CA GLN A 242 3.13 -3.14 21.31
C GLN A 242 1.94 -3.31 22.27
N LEU A 243 0.88 -3.99 21.83
CA LEU A 243 -0.38 -4.14 22.53
C LEU A 243 -0.45 -5.48 23.24
N ASN A 244 -0.06 -5.50 24.52
CA ASN A 244 -0.19 -6.69 25.36
C ASN A 244 -1.66 -7.05 25.58
N GLY A 245 -1.96 -8.35 25.54
CA GLY A 245 -3.30 -8.89 25.84
C GLY A 245 -4.28 -8.82 24.67
N ILE A 246 -3.85 -8.41 23.47
CA ILE A 246 -4.67 -8.45 22.26
C ILE A 246 -3.95 -9.23 21.18
N LYS A 247 -4.68 -10.14 20.53
CA LYS A 247 -4.24 -10.81 19.30
C LYS A 247 -4.93 -10.19 18.09
N ILE A 248 -4.15 -9.62 17.17
CA ILE A 248 -4.66 -9.00 15.94
C ILE A 248 -4.27 -9.87 14.76
N ILE A 249 -5.26 -10.24 13.94
CA ILE A 249 -5.09 -11.00 12.70
C ILE A 249 -5.66 -10.16 11.55
N ILE A 250 -4.90 -10.04 10.46
CA ILE A 250 -5.37 -9.40 9.23
C ILE A 250 -5.26 -10.38 8.07
N GLY A 251 -6.28 -10.38 7.23
CA GLY A 251 -6.35 -11.11 5.98
C GLY A 251 -7.13 -10.32 4.93
N GLY A 252 -7.12 -10.80 3.70
CA GLY A 252 -7.92 -10.25 2.62
C GLY A 252 -8.03 -11.25 1.48
N SER A 253 -8.75 -10.86 0.42
CA SER A 253 -8.92 -11.71 -0.77
C SER A 253 -7.61 -12.00 -1.50
N MET A 254 -6.64 -11.08 -1.45
CA MET A 254 -5.32 -11.19 -2.08
C MET A 254 -4.29 -10.37 -1.30
N ILE A 255 -2.99 -10.65 -1.49
CA ILE A 255 -1.91 -9.77 -1.03
C ILE A 255 -1.37 -8.99 -2.24
N HIS A 256 -1.59 -7.68 -2.27
CA HIS A 256 -1.22 -6.82 -3.38
C HIS A 256 0.13 -6.15 -3.20
N ASN A 257 0.84 -6.03 -4.33
CA ASN A 257 1.75 -4.92 -4.61
C ASN A 257 1.08 -3.92 -5.57
N SER A 258 1.75 -2.80 -5.85
CA SER A 258 1.21 -1.75 -6.72
C SER A 258 0.80 -2.25 -8.11
N LYS A 259 1.54 -3.18 -8.71
CA LYS A 259 1.19 -3.73 -10.03
C LYS A 259 -0.11 -4.51 -9.97
N THR A 260 -0.19 -5.48 -9.05
CA THR A 260 -1.38 -6.34 -8.92
C THR A 260 -2.64 -5.56 -8.51
N PHE A 261 -2.48 -4.49 -7.72
CA PHE A 261 -3.60 -3.62 -7.36
C PHE A 261 -4.11 -2.85 -8.59
N LEU A 262 -3.20 -2.28 -9.40
CA LEU A 262 -3.60 -1.58 -10.63
C LEU A 262 -4.21 -2.52 -11.66
N ASP A 263 -3.77 -3.77 -11.73
CA ASP A 263 -4.39 -4.80 -12.57
C ASP A 263 -5.84 -5.08 -12.15
N GLU A 264 -6.11 -5.18 -10.84
CA GLU A 264 -7.48 -5.32 -10.33
C GLU A 264 -8.36 -4.11 -10.65
N VAL A 265 -7.83 -2.89 -10.50
CA VAL A 265 -8.55 -1.65 -10.86
C VAL A 265 -8.92 -1.63 -12.34
N ARG A 266 -8.04 -2.10 -13.23
CA ARG A 266 -8.33 -2.21 -14.68
C ARG A 266 -9.48 -3.16 -14.93
N ILE A 267 -9.47 -4.34 -14.32
CA ILE A 267 -10.51 -5.37 -14.46
C ILE A 267 -11.84 -4.84 -13.94
N ALA A 268 -11.84 -4.26 -12.73
CA ALA A 268 -13.03 -3.67 -12.13
C ALA A 268 -13.65 -2.60 -13.05
N SER A 269 -12.82 -1.73 -13.64
CA SER A 269 -13.30 -0.67 -14.53
C SER A 269 -13.93 -1.18 -15.83
N GLN A 270 -13.44 -2.30 -16.36
CA GLN A 270 -14.02 -2.95 -17.55
C GLN A 270 -15.40 -3.54 -17.23
N SER A 271 -15.52 -4.27 -16.12
CA SER A 271 -16.79 -4.88 -15.69
C SER A 271 -17.90 -3.85 -15.42
N VAL A 272 -17.55 -2.67 -14.91
CA VAL A 272 -18.49 -1.55 -14.73
C VAL A 272 -18.97 -1.00 -16.08
N SER A 273 -18.09 -0.97 -17.08
CA SER A 273 -18.45 -0.50 -18.42
C SER A 273 -19.44 -1.47 -19.10
N GLU A 274 -19.21 -2.77 -18.98
CA GLU A 274 -20.08 -3.83 -19.53
C GLU A 274 -21.46 -3.85 -18.84
N SER A 275 -21.51 -3.72 -17.52
CA SER A 275 -22.79 -3.67 -16.78
C SER A 275 -23.63 -2.44 -17.12
N ILE A 276 -23.02 -1.27 -17.29
CA ILE A 276 -23.72 -0.06 -17.76
C ILE A 276 -24.25 -0.22 -19.19
N GLU A 277 -23.52 -0.91 -20.06
CA GLU A 277 -23.99 -1.19 -21.43
C GLU A 277 -25.20 -2.14 -21.42
N ILE A 278 -25.19 -3.16 -20.56
CA ILE A 278 -26.32 -4.08 -20.39
C ILE A 278 -27.55 -3.31 -19.88
N ASP A 279 -27.40 -2.48 -18.85
CA ASP A 279 -28.51 -1.69 -18.28
C ASP A 279 -29.13 -0.71 -19.30
N LYS A 280 -28.29 -0.08 -20.13
CA LYS A 280 -28.77 0.77 -21.24
C LYS A 280 -29.49 -0.01 -22.33
N GLN A 281 -29.13 -1.29 -22.51
CA GLN A 281 -29.77 -2.15 -23.48
C GLN A 281 -31.13 -2.65 -22.97
N THR A 282 -31.24 -3.04 -21.70
CA THR A 282 -32.51 -3.39 -21.05
C THR A 282 -33.49 -2.21 -20.97
N ASP A 283 -33.02 -0.99 -20.71
CA ASP A 283 -33.86 0.22 -20.78
C ASP A 283 -34.36 0.55 -22.20
N LYS A 284 -33.62 0.12 -23.23
CA LYS A 284 -34.08 0.22 -24.63
C LYS A 284 -35.18 -0.80 -24.97
N PHE A 285 -35.17 -1.97 -24.33
CA PHE A 285 -36.19 -3.00 -24.51
C PHE A 285 -37.46 -2.75 -23.71
N SER A 286 -37.39 -2.04 -22.57
CA SER A 286 -38.57 -1.65 -21.78
C SER A 286 -39.43 -0.56 -22.44
N GLY A 287 -38.90 0.12 -23.47
CA GLY A 287 -39.62 1.10 -24.29
C GLY A 287 -40.47 0.52 -25.41
N ILE A 288 -40.44 -0.79 -25.66
CA ILE A 288 -41.29 -1.46 -26.66
C ILE A 288 -42.64 -1.77 -26.02
N LYS A 289 -43.59 -0.81 -26.10
CA LYS A 289 -45.00 -1.11 -25.85
C LYS A 289 -45.45 -2.17 -26.87
N ILE A 290 -45.86 -3.33 -26.37
CA ILE A 290 -46.66 -4.28 -27.15
C ILE A 290 -48.04 -3.63 -27.32
N GLU A 291 -48.19 -2.84 -28.37
CA GLU A 291 -49.52 -2.51 -28.90
C GLU A 291 -49.88 -3.58 -29.93
N ASN A 292 -51.04 -4.20 -29.70
CA ASN A 292 -51.77 -5.19 -30.52
C ASN A 292 -51.50 -6.67 -30.22
N LEU A 293 -52.33 -7.20 -29.32
CA LEU A 293 -53.10 -8.44 -29.51
C LEU A 293 -54.42 -8.34 -28.72
#